data_AF-A0A0B2PC32-F1
#
_entry.id   AF-A0A0B2PC32-F1
#
_cell.length_a   1.000
_cell.length_b   1.000
_cell.length_c   1.000
_cell.angle_alpha   90.00
_cell.angle_beta   90.00
_cell.angle_gamma   90.00
#
_symmetry.space_group_name_H-M   'P 1'
#
loop_
_entity.id
_entity.type
_entity.pdbx_description
1 polymer ?
#
loop_
_entity_poly.entity_id
_entity_poly.type
_entity_poly.pdbx_seq_one_letter_code
_entity_poly.pdbx_strand_id
1 'polypeptide(L)' 'MPHHKYYEYFGLDYTLHVAPSNMENKNSCHLLEEIRSKLLENLSKLQHAPSVQFQERPPDSDHGELTD' A
#
# COMPACT_ATOMS: atom_id res chain seq x y z
N MET A 1 -3.55 -20.50 -6.55
CA MET A 1 -3.64 -19.49 -7.64
C MET A 1 -4.59 -19.99 -8.71
N PRO A 2 -5.47 -19.15 -9.27
CA PRO A 2 -6.33 -19.55 -10.40
C PRO A 2 -5.50 -19.94 -11.64
N HIS A 3 -5.98 -20.90 -12.43
CA HIS A 3 -5.28 -21.31 -13.66
C HIS A 3 -5.35 -20.22 -14.72
N HIS A 4 -4.20 -19.76 -15.21
CA HIS A 4 -4.09 -18.84 -16.35
C HIS A 4 -2.80 -19.08 -17.13
N LYS A 5 -2.69 -18.47 -18.32
CA LYS A 5 -1.56 -18.66 -19.27
C LYS A 5 -0.17 -18.29 -18.72
N TYR A 6 -0.10 -17.60 -17.58
CA TYR A 6 1.15 -17.20 -16.94
C TYR A 6 1.34 -17.86 -15.56
N TYR A 7 0.60 -18.94 -15.27
CA TYR A 7 0.67 -19.66 -14.01
C TYR A 7 2.08 -20.18 -13.70
N GLU A 8 2.82 -20.64 -14.73
CA GLU A 8 4.18 -21.17 -14.61
C GLU A 8 5.22 -20.13 -14.21
N TYR A 9 4.92 -18.83 -14.32
CA TYR A 9 5.82 -17.76 -13.89
C TYR A 9 5.87 -17.60 -12.36
N PHE A 10 4.92 -18.17 -11.62
CA PHE A 10 4.89 -18.16 -10.15
C PHE A 10 5.66 -19.34 -9.53
N GLY A 11 6.70 -19.82 -10.21
CA GLY A 11 7.42 -21.05 -9.87
C GLY A 11 8.10 -21.05 -8.48
N LEU A 12 8.24 -22.28 -7.96
CA LEU A 12 8.57 -22.76 -6.60
C LEU A 12 7.36 -22.97 -5.69
N ASP A 13 6.64 -21.91 -5.30
CA ASP A 13 5.59 -22.02 -4.26
C ASP A 13 4.16 -21.81 -4.79
N TYR A 14 3.99 -21.33 -6.04
CA TYR A 14 2.68 -21.06 -6.66
C TYR A 14 1.73 -20.22 -5.78
N THR A 15 2.30 -19.34 -4.95
CA THR A 15 1.60 -18.41 -4.07
C THR A 15 1.67 -16.99 -4.62
N LEU A 16 0.61 -16.19 -4.38
CA LEU A 16 0.64 -14.75 -4.64
C LEU A 16 1.52 -14.02 -3.61
N HIS A 17 1.44 -14.48 -2.36
CA HIS A 17 2.14 -13.88 -1.25
C HIS A 17 3.63 -14.20 -1.33
N VAL A 18 4.45 -13.15 -1.30
CA VAL A 18 5.91 -13.24 -1.25
C VAL A 18 6.36 -13.08 0.20
N ALA A 19 7.16 -14.01 0.71
CA ALA A 19 7.71 -13.89 2.06
C ALA A 19 8.63 -12.66 2.17
N PRO A 20 8.59 -11.92 3.30
CA PRO A 20 9.54 -10.85 3.52
C PRO A 20 10.97 -11.41 3.50
N SER A 21 11.89 -10.66 2.90
CA SER A 21 13.31 -11.03 2.89
C SER A 21 13.95 -10.78 4.26
N ASN A 22 15.11 -11.39 4.50
CA ASN A 22 15.95 -11.13 5.67
C ASN A 22 16.70 -9.78 5.60
N MET A 23 16.35 -8.92 4.65
CA MET A 23 17.01 -7.63 4.48
C MET A 23 16.72 -6.72 5.66
N GLU A 24 17.77 -6.07 6.17
CA GLU A 24 17.66 -5.17 7.30
C GLU A 24 16.78 -3.95 6.97
N ASN A 25 15.79 -3.70 7.82
CA ASN A 25 14.96 -2.50 7.74
C ASN A 25 15.72 -1.29 8.31
N LYS A 26 16.15 -0.38 7.44
CA LYS A 26 16.82 0.87 7.82
C LYS A 26 15.86 2.01 8.19
N ASN A 27 14.55 1.78 8.11
CA ASN A 27 13.54 2.77 8.47
C ASN A 27 13.32 2.74 9.99
N SER A 28 14.08 3.55 10.72
CA SER A 28 13.83 3.75 12.15
C SER A 28 12.56 4.56 12.37
N CYS A 29 11.82 4.28 13.45
CA CYS A 29 10.59 5.03 13.78
C CYS A 29 10.85 6.54 13.90
N HIS A 30 11.98 6.93 14.50
CA HIS A 30 12.35 8.33 14.61
C HIS A 30 12.49 9.02 13.24
N LEU A 31 13.18 8.38 12.29
CA LEU A 31 13.36 8.93 10.94
C LEU A 31 12.02 9.10 10.22
N LEU A 32 11.14 8.10 10.33
CA LEU A 32 9.81 8.15 9.72
C LEU A 32 8.97 9.30 10.30
N GLU A 33 9.03 9.51 11.61
CA GLU A 33 8.31 10.59 12.29
C GLU A 33 8.84 11.98 11.92
N GLU A 34 10.15 12.12 11.77
CA GLU A 34 10.77 13.37 11.31
C GLU A 34 10.32 13.71 9.89
N ILE A 35 10.38 12.75 8.96
CA ILE A 35 9.92 12.93 7.58
C ILE A 35 8.43 13.26 7.55
N ARG A 36 7.60 12.53 8.32
CA ARG A 36 6.16 12.77 8.42
C ARG A 36 5.86 14.20 8.87
N SER A 37 6.52 14.66 9.93
CA SER A 37 6.32 15.99 10.49
C SER A 37 6.67 17.09 9.48
N LYS A 38 7.81 16.95 8.80
CA LYS A 38 8.26 17.89 7.76
C LYS A 38 7.31 17.93 6.57
N LEU A 39 6.79 16.78 6.13
CA LEU A 39 5.80 16.72 5.05
C LEU A 39 4.50 17.43 5.43
N LEU A 40 3.99 17.18 6.65
CA LEU A 40 2.78 17.84 7.13
C LEU A 40 2.95 19.36 7.26
N GLU A 41 4.11 19.83 7.72
CA GLU A 41 4.42 21.25 7.76
C GLU A 41 4.41 21.87 6.34
N ASN A 42 5.00 21.19 5.36
CA ASN A 42 4.99 21.66 3.97
C ASN A 42 3.57 21.69 3.40
N LEU A 43 2.76 20.66 3.67
CA LEU A 43 1.36 20.60 3.23
C LEU A 43 0.51 21.70 3.87
N SER A 44 0.77 22.05 5.14
CA SER A 44 0.05 23.14 5.83
C SER A 44 0.30 24.53 5.23
N LYS A 45 1.42 24.72 4.53
CA LYS A 45 1.76 25.97 3.85
C LYS A 45 1.07 26.11 2.48
N LEU A 46 0.54 25.02 1.94
CA LEU A 46 -0.18 25.05 0.67
C LEU A 46 -1.55 25.72 0.89
N GLN A 47 -1.94 26.58 -0.05
CA GLN A 47 -3.25 27.20 -0.04
C GLN A 47 -4.32 26.11 -0.17
N HIS A 48 -5.24 26.03 0.81
CA HIS A 48 -6.38 25.14 0.71
C HIS A 48 -7.32 25.58 -0.42
N ALA A 49 -7.96 24.64 -1.10
CA ALA A 49 -9.00 24.91 -2.10
C ALA A 49 -10.39 24.69 -1.45
N PRO A 50 -11.01 25.72 -0.83
CA PRO A 50 -12.19 25.56 0.02
C PRO A 50 -13.47 25.13 -0.72
N SER A 51 -13.44 25.05 -2.05
CA SER A 51 -14.62 24.75 -2.88
C SER A 51 -14.47 23.47 -3.72
N VAL A 52 -13.42 22.67 -3.50
CA VAL A 52 -13.27 21.36 -4.14
C VAL A 52 -13.84 20.31 -3.20
N GLN A 53 -14.82 19.54 -3.69
CA GLN A 53 -15.43 18.47 -2.92
C GLN A 53 -14.38 17.37 -2.67
N PHE A 54 -14.21 16.97 -1.41
CA PHE A 54 -13.39 15.81 -1.09
C PHE A 54 -14.07 14.55 -1.61
N GLN A 55 -13.36 13.78 -2.42
CA GLN A 55 -13.77 12.42 -2.76
C GLN A 55 -13.20 11.48 -1.70
N GLU A 56 -14.06 10.91 -0.88
CA GLU A 56 -13.67 9.86 0.05
C GLU A 56 -13.15 8.65 -0.73
N ARG A 57 -12.17 7.95 -0.15
CA ARG A 57 -11.65 6.72 -0.75
C ARG A 57 -12.84 5.79 -1.01
N PRO A 58 -12.95 5.18 -2.20
CA PRO A 58 -13.94 4.12 -2.41
C PRO A 58 -13.79 3.08 -1.29
N PRO A 59 -14.89 2.52 -0.76
CA PRO A 59 -14.81 1.41 0.17
C PRO A 59 -13.95 0.32 -0.45
N ASP A 60 -13.07 -0.29 0.35
CA ASP A 60 -12.22 -1.38 -0.13
C ASP A 60 -13.11 -2.42 -0.80
N SER A 61 -12.76 -2.77 -2.04
CA SER A 61 -13.44 -3.83 -2.77
C SER A 61 -13.26 -5.11 -1.97
N ASP A 62 -14.28 -5.51 -1.21
CA ASP A 62 -14.34 -6.79 -0.55
C ASP A 62 -14.36 -7.84 -1.66
N HIS A 63 -13.17 -8.32 -2.04
CA HIS A 63 -13.03 -9.45 -2.93
C HIS A 63 -13.52 -10.66 -2.15
N GLY A 64 -14.84 -10.88 -2.20
CA GLY A 64 -15.50 -11.99 -1.55
C GLY A 64 -14.76 -13.28 -1.84
N GLU A 65 -14.16 -13.85 -0.81
CA GLU A 65 -13.80 -15.25 -0.79
C GLU A 65 -15.11 -16.05 -0.89
N LEU A 66 -15.49 -16.37 -2.13
CA LEU A 66 -16.44 -17.45 -2.42
C LEU A 66 -15.78 -18.74 -1.94
N THR A 67 -16.09 -19.11 -0.71
CA THR A 67 -15.89 -20.45 -0.16
C THR A 67 -17.05 -21.32 -0.65
N ASP A 68 -16.73 -22.33 -1.44
CA ASP A 68 -17.52 -23.56 -1.60
C ASP A 68 -16.60 -24.73 -1.22
#